data_AF-A0A397VLH3-F1
#
_entry.id   AF-A0A397VLH3-F1
#
_cell.length_a   1.000
_cell.length_b   1.000
_cell.length_c   1.000
_cell.angle_alpha   90.00
_cell.angle_beta   90.00
_cell.angle_gamma   90.00
#
_symmetry.space_group_name_H-M   'P 1'
#
loop_
_entity.id
_entity.type
_entity.pdbx_description
1 polymer ?
#
loop_
_entity_poly.entity_id
_entity_poly.type
_entity_poly.pdbx_seq_one_letter_code
_entity_poly.pdbx_strand_id
1 'polypeptide(L)'
;MSNDVNAERLPLLEPWEDPNPINYKEQCICCWFSIAIIVVLFIAVITSSGISYPNLPTGVSEIPQEYRFRYKDILEYNYIIEGYPTEFNGGTDNQPEFIKYAEIEVVRNWTDRNINVIEFRHYPNDTVFSVSTVTSQIESHEADILFTAANDADLGLESCEYRINWAWYFSGYIRRRCENNNETDFKKVSIFRGHPAWGLTFLSVDEKINYGYSTRADFWDLFVRNIFVDQAAPFPPIIPAIYIACYNYLGRIENK
;
A
#
# COMPACT_ATOMS: atom_id res chain seq x y z
N MET A 1 -57.03 51.23 -0.59
CA MET A 1 -56.35 50.23 0.27
C MET A 1 -54.97 50.03 -0.34
N SER A 2 -53.91 50.44 0.39
CA SER A 2 -52.47 50.42 0.05
C SER A 2 -52.04 51.30 -1.14
N ASN A 3 -51.53 52.52 -0.96
CA ASN A 3 -50.15 52.90 -0.59
C ASN A 3 -49.07 52.22 -1.44
N ASP A 4 -48.36 53.02 -2.24
CA ASP A 4 -46.89 53.10 -2.36
C ASP A 4 -46.51 53.79 -3.68
N VAL A 5 -45.46 54.59 -3.85
CA VAL A 5 -44.41 55.19 -3.02
C VAL A 5 -43.81 56.27 -3.94
N ASN A 6 -43.58 57.48 -3.43
CA ASN A 6 -42.66 58.42 -4.05
C ASN A 6 -41.25 57.83 -4.00
N ALA A 7 -40.64 57.54 -5.15
CA ALA A 7 -39.22 57.32 -5.26
C ALA A 7 -38.67 58.20 -6.38
N GLU A 8 -37.91 59.19 -5.95
CA GLU A 8 -37.18 60.17 -6.74
C GLU A 8 -36.28 59.49 -7.77
N ARG A 9 -36.14 60.12 -8.94
CA ARG A 9 -35.18 59.73 -9.97
C ARG A 9 -33.75 59.92 -9.42
N LEU A 10 -33.12 58.82 -9.04
CA LEU A 10 -31.67 58.76 -8.86
C LEU A 10 -30.97 58.98 -10.22
N PRO A 11 -29.92 59.82 -10.30
CA PRO A 11 -29.12 59.95 -11.51
C PRO A 11 -28.36 58.65 -11.77
N LEU A 12 -28.33 58.23 -13.04
CA LEU A 12 -27.52 57.11 -13.52
C LEU A 12 -26.05 57.33 -13.11
N LEU A 13 -25.54 56.46 -12.24
CA LEU A 13 -24.12 56.36 -11.94
C LEU A 13 -23.39 56.01 -13.25
N GLU A 14 -22.43 56.85 -13.64
CA GLU A 14 -21.49 56.54 -14.72
C GLU A 14 -20.70 55.27 -14.34
N PRO A 15 -20.49 54.34 -15.29
CA PRO A 15 -19.69 53.15 -15.03
C PRO A 15 -18.25 53.58 -14.78
N TRP A 16 -17.71 53.19 -13.63
CA TRP A 16 -16.31 53.34 -13.30
C TRP A 16 -15.49 52.48 -14.27
N GLU A 17 -14.76 53.11 -15.19
CA GLU A 17 -13.76 52.45 -16.01
C GLU A 17 -12.57 52.05 -15.13
N ASP A 18 -12.36 50.74 -14.99
CA ASP A 18 -11.23 50.16 -14.27
C ASP A 18 -9.94 50.42 -15.08
N PRO A 19 -8.93 51.14 -14.55
CA PRO A 19 -7.81 51.66 -15.35
C PRO A 19 -6.76 50.61 -15.74
N ASN A 20 -6.97 49.33 -15.43
CA ASN A 20 -6.05 48.26 -15.82
C ASN A 20 -6.84 46.97 -16.16
N PRO A 21 -7.15 46.71 -17.43
CA PRO A 21 -7.69 45.42 -17.82
C PRO A 21 -6.61 44.36 -17.55
N ILE A 22 -6.82 43.53 -16.53
CA ILE A 22 -6.00 42.36 -16.27
C ILE A 22 -5.95 41.56 -17.58
N ASN A 23 -4.76 41.39 -18.14
CA ASN A 23 -4.57 40.69 -19.41
C ASN A 23 -4.71 39.17 -19.17
N TYR A 24 -5.96 38.70 -19.07
CA TYR A 24 -6.32 37.30 -18.78
C TYR A 24 -5.66 36.30 -19.74
N LYS A 25 -5.29 36.72 -20.95
CA LYS A 25 -4.57 35.87 -21.92
C LYS A 25 -3.16 35.50 -21.44
N GLU A 26 -2.42 36.44 -20.85
CA GLU A 26 -1.03 36.20 -20.40
C GLU A 26 -0.98 35.38 -19.10
N GLN A 27 -1.95 35.58 -18.20
CA GLN A 27 -2.07 34.76 -16.98
C GLN A 27 -2.50 33.31 -17.29
N CYS A 28 -3.40 33.09 -18.24
CA CYS A 28 -3.79 31.74 -18.64
C CYS A 28 -2.60 30.95 -19.24
N ILE A 29 -1.77 31.59 -20.07
CA ILE A 29 -0.62 30.91 -20.69
C ILE A 29 0.41 30.48 -19.63
N CYS A 30 0.66 31.31 -18.62
CA CYS A 30 1.59 30.96 -17.54
C CYS A 30 1.09 29.78 -16.68
N CYS A 31 -0.22 29.72 -16.39
CA CYS A 31 -0.81 28.59 -15.66
C CYS A 31 -0.71 27.27 -16.44
N TRP A 32 -0.97 27.29 -17.75
CA TRP A 32 -0.86 26.10 -18.60
C TRP A 32 0.59 25.58 -18.70
N PHE A 33 1.57 26.48 -18.82
CA PHE A 33 2.99 26.09 -18.80
C PHE A 33 3.41 25.45 -17.47
N SER A 34 2.92 25.99 -16.35
CA SER A 34 3.20 25.46 -15.02
C SER A 34 2.65 24.04 -14.85
N ILE A 35 1.41 23.80 -15.31
CA ILE A 35 0.78 22.48 -15.28
C ILE A 35 1.52 21.49 -16.19
N ALA A 36 1.91 21.91 -17.40
CA ALA A 36 2.65 21.05 -18.33
C ALA A 36 4.01 20.61 -17.76
N ILE A 37 4.74 21.51 -17.09
CA ILE A 37 6.02 21.19 -16.45
C ILE A 37 5.82 20.16 -15.33
N ILE A 38 4.78 20.31 -14.51
CA ILE A 38 4.47 19.35 -13.43
C ILE A 38 4.15 17.97 -14.01
N VAL A 39 3.36 17.90 -15.08
CA VAL A 39 3.03 16.63 -15.76
C VAL A 39 4.28 15.97 -16.35
N VAL A 40 5.17 16.74 -16.98
CA VAL A 40 6.43 16.21 -17.54
C VAL A 40 7.36 15.71 -16.44
N LEU A 41 7.51 16.45 -15.33
CA LEU A 41 8.30 16.00 -14.18
C LEU A 41 7.71 14.74 -13.55
N PHE A 42 6.38 14.64 -13.47
CA PHE A 42 5.69 13.46 -12.95
C PHE A 42 5.91 12.23 -13.83
N ILE A 43 5.82 12.39 -15.16
CA ILE A 43 6.13 11.32 -16.12
C ILE A 43 7.62 10.94 -16.03
N ALA A 44 8.52 11.91 -15.94
CA ALA A 44 9.96 11.66 -15.81
C ALA A 44 10.27 10.84 -14.56
N VAL A 45 9.68 11.16 -13.40
CA VAL A 45 9.81 10.38 -12.16
C VAL A 45 9.31 8.95 -12.35
N ILE A 46 8.13 8.75 -12.95
CA ILE A 46 7.56 7.41 -13.21
C ILE A 46 8.46 6.60 -14.15
N THR A 47 8.98 7.21 -15.22
CA THR A 47 9.83 6.53 -16.20
C THR A 47 11.25 6.26 -15.70
N SER A 48 11.73 7.02 -14.71
CA SER A 48 13.09 6.87 -14.16
C SER A 48 13.26 5.70 -13.19
N SER A 49 12.17 5.11 -12.70
CA SER A 49 12.19 3.96 -11.77
C SER A 49 12.19 2.59 -12.46
N GLY A 50 12.48 2.52 -13.76
CA GLY A 50 12.68 1.26 -14.47
C GLY A 50 14.03 0.62 -14.12
N ILE A 51 14.15 0.06 -12.91
CA ILE A 51 15.32 -0.73 -12.54
C ILE A 51 15.16 -2.13 -13.13
N SER A 52 16.00 -2.47 -14.09
CA SER A 52 16.12 -3.82 -14.64
C SER A 52 17.32 -4.51 -13.98
N TYR A 53 17.07 -5.61 -13.28
CA TYR A 53 18.11 -6.44 -12.68
C TYR A 53 18.32 -7.68 -13.54
N PRO A 54 19.50 -7.84 -14.18
CA PRO A 54 19.86 -9.10 -14.81
C PRO A 54 20.45 -10.04 -13.76
N ASN A 55 19.89 -11.25 -13.68
CA ASN A 55 20.33 -12.40 -12.89
C ASN A 55 19.91 -12.39 -11.41
N LEU A 56 18.81 -13.07 -11.11
CA LEU A 56 18.46 -13.51 -9.76
C LEU A 56 18.65 -15.03 -9.61
N PRO A 57 19.07 -15.53 -8.44
CA PRO A 57 19.30 -16.94 -8.20
C PRO A 57 17.99 -17.71 -7.96
N THR A 58 17.87 -18.89 -8.55
CA THR A 58 16.73 -19.79 -8.40
C THR A 58 16.78 -20.49 -7.03
N GLY A 59 16.10 -19.96 -6.03
CA GLY A 59 15.90 -20.59 -4.72
C GLY A 59 14.41 -20.71 -4.36
N VAL A 60 14.01 -21.89 -3.86
CA VAL A 60 12.63 -22.36 -3.54
C VAL A 60 11.93 -21.54 -2.42
N SER A 61 12.56 -20.44 -1.96
CA SER A 61 12.08 -19.57 -0.89
C SER A 61 12.14 -18.08 -1.26
N GLU A 62 12.35 -17.74 -2.53
CA GLU A 62 12.35 -16.34 -2.95
C GLU A 62 10.92 -15.86 -3.10
N ILE A 63 10.45 -15.11 -2.11
CA ILE A 63 9.19 -14.39 -2.18
C ILE A 63 9.32 -13.38 -3.33
N PRO A 64 8.34 -13.30 -4.25
CA PRO A 64 8.48 -12.47 -5.44
C PRO A 64 8.62 -10.99 -5.06
N GLN A 65 9.52 -10.31 -5.78
CA GLN A 65 9.75 -8.87 -5.63
C GLN A 65 8.53 -8.02 -6.02
N GLU A 66 7.65 -8.58 -6.84
CA GLU A 66 6.38 -7.96 -7.24
C GLU A 66 5.23 -8.95 -7.01
N TYR A 67 4.19 -8.47 -6.36
CA TYR A 67 2.95 -9.22 -6.21
C TYR A 67 1.74 -8.29 -6.20
N ARG A 68 0.58 -8.86 -6.50
CA ARG A 68 -0.73 -8.22 -6.49
C ARG A 68 -1.45 -8.52 -5.20
N PHE A 69 -2.04 -7.48 -4.62
CA PHE A 69 -2.92 -7.56 -3.48
C PHE A 69 -4.31 -7.12 -3.91
N ARG A 70 -5.30 -7.98 -3.71
CA ARG A 70 -6.69 -7.73 -4.11
C ARG A 70 -7.70 -8.23 -3.10
N TYR A 71 -8.91 -7.69 -3.17
CA TYR A 71 -10.03 -8.24 -2.40
C TYR A 71 -10.45 -9.60 -2.97
N LYS A 72 -10.64 -10.56 -2.06
CA LYS A 72 -11.35 -11.81 -2.35
C LYS A 72 -12.85 -11.60 -2.22
N ASP A 73 -13.27 -10.99 -1.11
CA ASP A 73 -14.66 -10.65 -0.84
C ASP A 73 -14.73 -9.33 -0.06
N ILE A 74 -15.45 -8.36 -0.63
CA ILE A 74 -15.69 -7.03 -0.03
C ILE A 74 -16.55 -7.13 1.24
N LEU A 75 -17.39 -8.17 1.31
CA LEU A 75 -18.19 -8.47 2.48
C LEU A 75 -17.31 -9.11 3.53
N GLU A 76 -16.66 -10.25 3.27
CA GLU A 76 -15.88 -10.95 4.29
C GLU A 76 -14.55 -10.29 4.65
N TYR A 77 -14.09 -9.29 3.89
CA TYR A 77 -12.77 -8.63 4.04
C TYR A 77 -11.61 -9.59 3.87
N ASN A 78 -11.82 -10.63 3.08
CA ASN A 78 -10.75 -11.54 2.73
C ASN A 78 -9.94 -10.89 1.60
N TYR A 79 -8.61 -11.04 1.64
CA TYR A 79 -7.71 -10.55 0.62
C TYR A 79 -6.86 -11.68 0.07
N ILE A 80 -6.43 -11.53 -1.18
CA ILE A 80 -5.54 -12.47 -1.86
C ILE A 80 -4.26 -11.72 -2.22
N ILE A 81 -3.14 -12.40 -1.94
CA ILE A 81 -1.81 -12.04 -2.43
C ILE A 81 -1.46 -13.05 -3.53
N GLU A 82 -1.25 -12.57 -4.74
CA GLU A 82 -0.93 -13.39 -5.92
C GLU A 82 0.17 -12.73 -6.76
N GLY A 83 0.94 -13.48 -7.52
CA GLY A 83 2.00 -12.93 -8.35
C GLY A 83 2.46 -13.92 -9.41
N TYR A 84 3.46 -13.53 -10.20
CA TYR A 84 4.04 -14.43 -11.18
C TYR A 84 4.95 -15.45 -10.50
N PRO A 85 4.96 -16.71 -10.95
CA PRO A 85 5.91 -17.69 -10.44
C PRO A 85 7.34 -17.17 -10.59
N THR A 86 8.16 -17.41 -9.58
CA THR A 86 9.53 -16.88 -9.46
C THR A 86 10.47 -17.36 -10.56
N GLU A 87 10.10 -18.44 -11.26
CA GLU A 87 10.83 -19.01 -12.40
C GLU A 87 10.44 -18.39 -13.76
N PHE A 88 9.51 -17.43 -13.78
CA PHE A 88 9.03 -16.85 -15.04
C PHE A 88 10.06 -15.89 -15.67
N ASN A 89 10.76 -16.38 -16.70
CA ASN A 89 11.74 -15.61 -17.47
C ASN A 89 11.15 -14.85 -18.69
N GLY A 90 9.89 -14.43 -18.64
CA GLY A 90 9.31 -13.49 -19.62
C GLY A 90 9.25 -13.95 -21.09
N GLY A 91 9.66 -15.18 -21.38
CA GLY A 91 10.07 -15.60 -22.73
C GLY A 91 9.15 -16.56 -23.47
N THR A 92 7.97 -16.90 -22.94
CA THR A 92 7.02 -17.82 -23.60
C THR A 92 5.68 -17.13 -23.86
N ASP A 93 5.14 -17.35 -25.07
CA ASP A 93 3.88 -16.77 -25.61
C ASP A 93 2.61 -17.15 -24.81
N ASN A 94 2.74 -17.91 -23.72
CA ASN A 94 1.65 -18.22 -22.82
C ASN A 94 1.63 -17.20 -21.69
N GLN A 95 0.53 -16.47 -21.55
CA GLN A 95 0.33 -15.59 -20.39
C GLN A 95 0.47 -16.43 -19.11
N PRO A 96 1.46 -16.15 -18.25
CA PRO A 96 1.61 -16.90 -17.02
C PRO A 96 0.40 -16.68 -16.13
N GLU A 97 -0.14 -17.78 -15.62
CA GLU A 97 -1.23 -17.73 -14.64
C GLU A 97 -0.67 -17.23 -13.30
N PHE A 98 -1.41 -16.32 -12.66
CA PHE A 98 -1.03 -15.84 -11.34
C PHE A 98 -1.09 -16.99 -10.34
N ILE A 99 -0.02 -17.17 -9.57
CA ILE A 99 -0.01 -18.10 -8.45
C ILE A 99 -0.38 -17.36 -7.18
N LYS A 100 -1.14 -18.04 -6.32
CA LYS A 100 -1.55 -17.52 -5.02
C LYS A 100 -0.44 -17.76 -4.00
N TYR A 101 0.03 -16.68 -3.36
CA TYR A 101 1.06 -16.74 -2.32
C TYR A 101 0.47 -16.71 -0.93
N ALA A 102 -0.59 -15.92 -0.71
CA ALA A 102 -1.25 -15.87 0.58
C ALA A 102 -2.73 -15.52 0.47
N GLU A 103 -3.48 -15.89 1.49
CA GLU A 103 -4.81 -15.39 1.76
C GLU A 103 -4.84 -14.73 3.14
N ILE A 104 -5.40 -13.53 3.21
CA ILE A 104 -5.60 -12.81 4.46
C ILE A 104 -7.08 -12.89 4.79
N GLU A 105 -7.42 -13.58 5.87
CA GLU A 105 -8.77 -13.74 6.37
C GLU A 105 -8.97 -12.86 7.60
N VAL A 106 -9.95 -11.96 7.53
CA VAL A 106 -10.27 -11.08 8.67
C VAL A 106 -11.33 -11.76 9.51
N VAL A 107 -10.97 -12.16 10.73
CA VAL A 107 -11.87 -12.88 11.63
C VAL A 107 -12.91 -11.91 12.18
N ARG A 108 -14.16 -12.04 11.72
CA ARG A 108 -15.29 -11.24 12.19
C ARG A 108 -15.81 -11.76 13.54
N ASN A 109 -15.06 -11.56 14.61
CA ASN A 109 -15.63 -11.57 15.97
C ASN A 109 -15.79 -10.12 16.47
N TRP A 110 -16.94 -9.81 17.05
CA TRP A 110 -17.33 -8.45 17.43
C TRP A 110 -16.41 -7.82 18.49
N THR A 111 -15.59 -8.62 19.16
CA THR A 111 -14.64 -8.20 20.20
C THR A 111 -13.19 -8.21 19.73
N ASP A 112 -12.87 -8.99 18.70
CA ASP A 112 -11.48 -9.36 18.41
C ASP A 112 -11.09 -8.86 17.03
N ARG A 113 -10.20 -7.87 17.00
CA ARG A 113 -9.65 -7.27 15.77
C ARG A 113 -8.53 -8.15 15.20
N ASN A 114 -8.85 -9.40 14.93
CA ASN A 114 -7.88 -10.41 14.55
C ASN A 114 -7.85 -10.63 13.03
N ILE A 115 -6.65 -10.78 12.48
CA ILE A 115 -6.43 -11.16 11.08
C ILE A 115 -5.60 -12.43 11.07
N ASN A 116 -6.06 -13.40 10.29
CA ASN A 116 -5.38 -14.64 10.02
C ASN A 116 -4.76 -14.57 8.62
N VAL A 117 -3.52 -15.03 8.45
CA VAL A 117 -2.90 -15.11 7.12
C VAL A 117 -2.50 -16.56 6.86
N ILE A 118 -2.91 -17.05 5.70
CA ILE A 118 -2.62 -18.40 5.22
C ILE A 118 -1.67 -18.25 4.04
N GLU A 119 -0.40 -18.55 4.23
CA GLU A 119 0.59 -18.58 3.17
C GLU A 119 0.58 -19.95 2.45
N PHE A 120 0.73 -19.92 1.14
CA PHE A 120 0.78 -21.10 0.28
C PHE A 120 2.21 -21.29 -0.22
N ARG A 121 2.85 -22.38 0.20
CA ARG A 121 4.16 -22.79 -0.29
C ARG A 121 3.98 -23.78 -1.43
N HIS A 122 4.62 -23.52 -2.55
CA HIS A 122 4.58 -24.34 -3.75
C HIS A 122 5.91 -25.10 -3.87
N TYR A 123 5.86 -26.43 -3.78
CA TYR A 123 7.05 -27.26 -3.97
C TYR A 123 7.24 -27.58 -5.47
N PRO A 124 8.47 -27.91 -5.90
CA PRO A 124 8.77 -28.28 -7.30
C PRO A 124 8.03 -29.53 -7.82
N ASN A 125 7.32 -30.26 -6.96
CA ASN A 125 6.52 -31.43 -7.30
C ASN A 125 5.02 -31.11 -7.44
N ASP A 126 4.67 -29.83 -7.61
CA ASP A 126 3.30 -29.29 -7.67
C ASP A 126 2.45 -29.53 -6.41
N THR A 127 3.08 -29.92 -5.29
CA THR A 127 2.36 -29.99 -4.01
C THR A 127 2.30 -28.61 -3.36
N VAL A 128 1.11 -28.24 -2.89
CA VAL A 128 0.87 -26.99 -2.18
C VAL A 128 0.67 -27.30 -0.71
N PHE A 129 1.47 -26.68 0.15
CA PHE A 129 1.28 -26.74 1.60
C PHE A 129 0.89 -25.36 2.13
N SER A 130 -0.22 -25.30 2.86
CA SER A 130 -0.68 -24.08 3.51
C SER A 130 -0.07 -23.97 4.91
N VAL A 131 0.66 -22.90 5.16
CA VAL A 131 1.10 -22.54 6.50
C VAL A 131 0.20 -21.41 6.99
N SER A 132 -0.49 -21.60 8.10
CA SER A 132 -1.09 -20.47 8.81
C SER A 132 0.05 -19.71 9.45
N THR A 133 0.33 -18.51 8.95
CA THR A 133 1.43 -17.65 9.37
C THR A 133 0.90 -16.24 9.41
N VAL A 134 0.43 -15.87 10.59
CA VAL A 134 0.14 -14.53 11.11
C VAL A 134 -1.19 -14.56 11.83
N THR A 135 -1.12 -14.56 13.15
CA THR A 135 -2.21 -14.07 13.99
C THR A 135 -1.88 -12.62 14.32
N SER A 136 -2.61 -11.67 13.74
CA SER A 136 -2.48 -10.28 14.16
C SER A 136 -3.42 -10.01 15.33
N GLN A 137 -2.93 -9.44 16.42
CA GLN A 137 -3.78 -8.85 17.46
C GLN A 137 -3.69 -7.33 17.32
N ILE A 138 -4.81 -6.69 16.99
CA ILE A 138 -4.85 -5.22 16.88
C ILE A 138 -5.30 -4.64 18.22
N GLU A 139 -4.34 -4.20 19.02
CA GLU A 139 -4.58 -3.44 20.25
C GLU A 139 -4.53 -1.94 19.93
N SER A 140 -5.68 -1.24 20.03
CA SER A 140 -5.80 0.23 19.95
C SER A 140 -4.70 0.98 19.16
N HIS A 141 -4.89 1.18 17.85
CA HIS A 141 -3.96 1.84 16.93
C HIS A 141 -2.54 1.24 16.87
N GLU A 142 -2.32 0.04 17.39
CA GLU A 142 -1.11 -0.77 17.17
C GLU A 142 -1.53 -2.15 16.66
N ALA A 143 -0.82 -2.67 15.67
CA ALA A 143 -1.05 -4.00 15.14
C ALA A 143 0.19 -4.86 15.40
N ASP A 144 0.02 -5.84 16.28
CA ASP A 144 1.03 -6.87 16.55
C ASP A 144 0.80 -8.03 15.59
N ILE A 145 1.84 -8.37 14.81
CA ILE A 145 1.84 -9.39 13.78
C ILE A 145 2.84 -10.46 14.21
N LEU A 146 2.32 -11.59 14.69
CA LEU A 146 3.12 -12.73 15.09
C LEU A 146 3.15 -13.77 13.97
N PHE A 147 4.32 -14.05 13.42
CA PHE A 147 4.51 -15.17 12.49
C PHE A 147 4.76 -16.46 13.28
N THR A 148 3.78 -17.34 13.30
CA THR A 148 3.90 -18.69 13.88
C THR A 148 3.76 -19.70 12.76
N ALA A 149 4.72 -20.60 12.57
CA ALA A 149 4.56 -21.71 11.64
C ALA A 149 3.74 -22.82 12.32
N ALA A 150 2.73 -23.35 11.62
CA ALA A 150 1.90 -24.43 12.16
C ALA A 150 2.60 -25.80 12.25
N ASN A 151 3.74 -25.98 11.56
CA ASN A 151 4.49 -27.24 11.51
C ASN A 151 5.97 -27.04 11.86
N ASP A 152 6.45 -27.79 12.86
CA ASP A 152 7.84 -27.77 13.38
C ASP A 152 8.91 -28.23 12.36
N ALA A 153 8.53 -28.90 11.28
CA ALA A 153 9.46 -29.65 10.44
C ALA A 153 10.07 -28.86 9.27
N ASP A 154 9.60 -27.64 8.96
CA ASP A 154 10.10 -26.91 7.78
C ASP A 154 10.48 -25.44 8.04
N LEU A 155 11.79 -25.31 8.25
CA LEU A 155 12.69 -24.32 7.61
C LEU A 155 12.57 -22.86 8.06
N GLY A 156 13.47 -22.46 8.98
CA GLY A 156 14.30 -21.24 8.85
C GLY A 156 13.60 -19.87 8.84
N LEU A 157 12.27 -19.81 8.84
CA LEU A 157 11.51 -18.61 9.11
C LEU A 157 11.61 -18.37 10.61
N GLU A 158 12.61 -17.57 10.98
CA GLU A 158 12.74 -17.01 12.31
C GLU A 158 11.36 -16.47 12.74
N SER A 159 10.92 -16.89 13.93
CA SER A 159 9.72 -16.43 14.64
C SER A 159 9.87 -14.97 15.07
N CYS A 160 10.14 -14.10 14.10
CA CYS A 160 10.23 -12.69 14.34
C CYS A 160 8.81 -12.16 14.55
N GLU A 161 8.63 -11.46 15.64
CA GLU A 161 7.45 -10.68 15.91
C GLU A 161 7.61 -9.33 15.23
N TYR A 162 6.56 -8.89 14.53
CA TYR A 162 6.53 -7.59 13.91
C TYR A 162 5.44 -6.75 14.55
N ARG A 163 5.75 -5.49 14.83
CA ARG A 163 4.79 -4.53 15.34
C ARG A 163 4.71 -3.35 14.40
N ILE A 164 3.48 -2.97 14.04
CA ILE A 164 3.20 -1.82 13.21
C ILE A 164 2.57 -0.74 14.09
N ASN A 165 3.27 0.39 14.21
CA ASN A 165 2.78 1.55 14.95
C ASN A 165 2.49 2.70 13.99
N TRP A 166 1.35 3.36 14.16
CA TRP A 166 1.02 4.59 13.45
C TRP A 166 1.59 5.78 14.23
N ALA A 167 2.39 6.61 13.57
CA ALA A 167 2.86 7.87 14.15
C ALA A 167 1.95 9.04 13.75
N TRP A 168 1.39 8.97 12.55
CA TRP A 168 0.47 9.94 11.95
C TRP A 168 -0.44 9.22 10.95
N TYR A 169 -1.55 9.84 10.53
CA TYR A 169 -2.49 9.29 9.53
C TYR A 169 -1.82 8.74 8.25
N PHE A 170 -0.64 9.26 7.89
CA PHE A 170 0.07 8.93 6.66
C PHE A 170 1.50 8.42 6.91
N SER A 171 1.87 8.08 8.14
CA SER A 171 3.21 7.58 8.43
C SER A 171 3.28 6.79 9.72
N GLY A 172 4.22 5.85 9.78
CA GLY A 172 4.48 5.09 10.98
C GLY A 172 5.68 4.19 10.83
N TYR A 173 5.76 3.19 11.69
CA TYR A 173 6.96 2.40 11.88
C TYR A 173 6.63 0.92 11.90
N ILE A 174 7.51 0.14 11.27
CA ILE A 174 7.58 -1.31 11.44
C ILE A 174 8.73 -1.58 12.40
N ARG A 175 8.42 -2.28 13.48
CA ARG A 175 9.37 -2.78 14.44
C ARG A 175 9.42 -4.30 14.34
N ARG A 176 10.58 -4.87 14.67
CA ARG A 176 10.83 -6.30 14.65
C ARG A 176 11.50 -6.73 15.95
N ARG A 177 11.17 -7.91 16.42
CA ARG A 177 11.89 -8.63 17.47
C ARG A 177 12.04 -10.09 17.03
N CYS A 178 13.26 -10.57 16.88
CA CYS A 178 13.54 -11.96 16.55
C CYS A 178 14.14 -12.70 17.75
N GLU A 179 13.44 -13.71 18.26
CA GLU A 179 13.90 -14.52 19.40
C GLU A 179 15.21 -15.25 19.09
N ASN A 180 15.31 -15.83 17.88
CA ASN A 180 16.51 -16.54 17.42
C ASN A 180 17.78 -15.68 17.37
N ASN A 181 17.62 -14.35 17.22
CA ASN A 181 18.73 -13.39 17.22
C ASN A 181 18.98 -12.80 18.61
N ASN A 182 18.44 -13.41 19.67
CA ASN A 182 18.49 -12.95 21.06
C ASN A 182 18.05 -11.48 21.22
N GLU A 183 17.06 -11.04 20.43
CA GLU A 183 16.51 -9.69 20.56
C GLU A 183 15.46 -9.65 21.68
N THR A 184 15.77 -8.94 22.76
CA THR A 184 14.83 -8.75 23.88
C THR A 184 13.77 -7.70 23.59
N ASP A 185 14.14 -6.68 22.83
CA ASP A 185 13.34 -5.49 22.57
C ASP A 185 13.02 -5.31 21.08
N PHE A 186 11.85 -4.74 20.80
CA PHE A 186 11.44 -4.37 19.45
C PHE A 186 12.33 -3.26 18.89
N LYS A 187 13.06 -3.57 17.81
CA LYS A 187 13.89 -2.61 17.08
C LYS A 187 13.12 -2.06 15.90
N LYS A 188 13.29 -0.77 15.63
CA LYS A 188 12.74 -0.13 14.43
C LYS A 188 13.50 -0.61 13.21
N VAL A 189 12.80 -1.17 12.23
CA VAL A 189 13.43 -1.72 11.02
C VAL A 189 13.01 -0.98 9.76
N SER A 190 11.80 -0.39 9.75
CA SER A 190 11.30 0.34 8.58
C SER A 190 10.36 1.48 8.98
N ILE A 191 10.31 2.50 8.15
CA ILE A 191 9.36 3.62 8.24
C ILE A 191 8.42 3.50 7.04
N PHE A 192 7.12 3.51 7.26
CA PHE A 192 6.16 3.60 6.17
C PHE A 192 5.60 5.01 6.03
N ARG A 193 5.28 5.40 4.79
CA ARG A 193 4.69 6.70 4.44
C ARG A 193 3.62 6.54 3.35
N GLY A 194 2.69 7.48 3.32
CA GLY A 194 1.64 7.55 2.30
C GLY A 194 0.28 7.16 2.85
N HIS A 195 -0.66 6.92 1.95
CA HIS A 195 -2.02 6.55 2.31
C HIS A 195 -2.42 5.29 1.54
N PRO A 196 -3.09 4.32 2.16
CA PRO A 196 -3.54 3.14 1.44
C PRO A 196 -4.34 3.49 0.19
N ALA A 197 -5.22 4.49 0.16
CA ALA A 197 -5.94 4.82 -1.08
C ALA A 197 -5.04 5.27 -2.27
N TRP A 198 -3.85 5.82 -2.01
CA TRP A 198 -2.97 6.40 -3.05
C TRP A 198 -1.67 5.64 -3.26
N GLY A 199 -1.31 4.76 -2.33
CA GLY A 199 -0.04 4.03 -2.32
C GLY A 199 0.76 4.33 -1.05
N LEU A 200 1.61 3.37 -0.71
CA LEU A 200 2.49 3.44 0.44
C LEU A 200 3.93 3.25 -0.01
N THR A 201 4.86 3.79 0.75
CA THR A 201 6.29 3.55 0.58
C THR A 201 6.88 3.11 1.91
N PHE A 202 7.74 2.10 1.87
CA PHE A 202 8.44 1.52 3.00
C PHE A 202 9.92 1.85 2.85
N LEU A 203 10.47 2.53 3.84
CA LEU A 203 11.79 3.14 3.80
C LEU A 203 12.65 2.59 4.92
N SER A 204 13.97 2.69 4.75
CA SER A 204 14.91 2.52 5.84
C SER A 204 14.68 3.53 6.96
N VAL A 205 15.20 3.23 8.15
CA VAL A 205 15.07 4.10 9.31
C VAL A 205 15.73 5.47 9.09
N ASP A 206 16.77 5.53 8.27
CA ASP A 206 17.43 6.76 7.83
C ASP A 206 16.85 7.35 6.53
N GLU A 207 15.79 6.74 6.00
CA GLU A 207 15.03 7.15 4.81
C GLU A 207 15.81 7.18 3.49
N LYS A 208 17.02 6.60 3.46
CA LYS A 208 17.87 6.59 2.27
C LYS A 208 17.57 5.46 1.31
N ILE A 209 17.01 4.35 1.82
CA ILE A 209 16.74 3.14 1.04
C ILE A 209 15.24 2.95 0.98
N ASN A 210 14.72 2.68 -0.22
CA ASN A 210 13.35 2.27 -0.43
C ASN A 210 13.27 0.75 -0.39
N TYR A 211 12.67 0.20 0.66
CA TYR A 211 12.46 -1.23 0.81
C TYR A 211 11.25 -1.75 0.03
N GLY A 212 10.38 -0.86 -0.43
CA GLY A 212 9.23 -1.26 -1.22
C GLY A 212 8.15 -0.20 -1.28
N TYR A 213 7.21 -0.38 -2.20
CA TYR A 213 6.05 0.51 -2.32
C TYR A 213 4.84 -0.23 -2.85
N SER A 214 3.66 0.31 -2.56
CA SER A 214 2.40 -0.13 -3.15
C SER A 214 1.84 0.93 -4.08
N THR A 215 1.22 0.48 -5.16
CA THR A 215 0.54 1.37 -6.09
C THR A 215 -0.79 1.85 -5.53
N ARG A 216 -1.33 2.89 -6.16
CA ARG A 216 -2.73 3.26 -6.00
C ARG A 216 -3.62 2.05 -6.31
N ALA A 217 -4.72 1.94 -5.57
CA ALA A 217 -5.75 0.96 -5.88
C ALA A 217 -6.38 1.24 -7.23
N ASP A 218 -6.45 0.23 -8.09
CA ASP A 218 -7.27 0.31 -9.28
C ASP A 218 -8.74 0.24 -8.88
N PHE A 219 -9.47 1.32 -9.13
CA PHE A 219 -10.89 1.41 -8.80
C PHE A 219 -11.73 0.45 -9.66
N TRP A 220 -11.31 0.20 -10.90
CA TRP A 220 -12.06 -0.62 -11.84
C TRP A 220 -11.83 -2.12 -11.64
N ASP A 221 -10.69 -2.48 -11.04
CA ASP A 221 -10.28 -3.86 -10.82
C ASP A 221 -10.32 -4.22 -9.32
N LEU A 222 -11.49 -4.08 -8.67
CA LEU A 222 -11.73 -4.52 -7.28
C LEU A 222 -10.69 -4.04 -6.26
N PHE A 223 -10.17 -2.82 -6.41
CA PHE A 223 -9.11 -2.24 -5.57
C PHE A 223 -7.80 -3.06 -5.55
N VAL A 224 -7.49 -3.74 -6.66
CA VAL A 224 -6.19 -4.38 -6.90
C VAL A 224 -5.06 -3.36 -6.76
N ARG A 225 -3.98 -3.78 -6.11
CA ARG A 225 -2.76 -3.00 -5.91
C ARG A 225 -1.56 -3.87 -6.24
N ASN A 226 -0.60 -3.32 -6.97
CA ASN A 226 0.70 -3.94 -7.11
C ASN A 226 1.56 -3.49 -5.93
N ILE A 227 2.33 -4.42 -5.39
CA ILE A 227 3.26 -4.19 -4.29
C ILE A 227 4.62 -4.68 -4.75
N PHE A 228 5.59 -3.78 -4.64
CA PHE A 228 6.97 -4.00 -4.99
C PHE A 228 7.78 -4.00 -3.71
N VAL A 229 8.61 -5.01 -3.50
CA VAL A 229 9.47 -5.14 -2.32
C VAL A 229 10.88 -5.45 -2.77
N ASP A 230 11.82 -4.67 -2.23
CA ASP A 230 13.24 -4.88 -2.43
C ASP A 230 13.72 -6.10 -1.63
N GLN A 231 14.60 -6.91 -2.19
CA GLN A 231 15.14 -8.09 -1.51
C GLN A 231 15.92 -7.76 -0.23
N ALA A 232 16.46 -6.54 -0.12
CA ALA A 232 17.13 -6.07 1.08
C ALA A 232 16.16 -5.62 2.18
N ALA A 233 14.84 -5.69 1.96
CA ALA A 233 13.86 -5.31 2.96
C ALA A 233 14.03 -6.13 4.25
N PRO A 234 14.05 -5.50 5.45
CA PRO A 234 14.29 -6.19 6.72
C PRO A 234 13.03 -6.87 7.27
N PHE A 235 12.00 -7.02 6.44
CA PHE A 235 10.71 -7.62 6.74
C PHE A 235 10.29 -8.56 5.59
N PRO A 236 9.48 -9.60 5.85
CA PRO A 236 8.89 -10.43 4.82
C PRO A 236 8.11 -9.58 3.81
N PRO A 237 8.22 -9.85 2.50
CA PRO A 237 7.54 -9.04 1.50
C PRO A 237 6.03 -8.95 1.67
N ILE A 238 5.37 -9.88 2.35
CA ILE A 238 3.92 -9.84 2.63
C ILE A 238 3.49 -8.80 3.67
N ILE A 239 4.40 -8.28 4.52
CA ILE A 239 4.05 -7.31 5.57
C ILE A 239 3.38 -6.04 5.02
N PRO A 240 3.87 -5.41 3.94
CA PRO A 240 3.17 -4.33 3.25
C PRO A 240 1.69 -4.58 2.94
N ALA A 241 1.35 -5.78 2.47
CA ALA A 241 -0.04 -6.13 2.17
C ALA A 241 -0.87 -6.30 3.44
N ILE A 242 -0.31 -6.93 4.47
CA ILE A 242 -0.96 -7.08 5.78
C ILE A 242 -1.26 -5.70 6.37
N TYR A 243 -0.33 -4.76 6.27
CA TYR A 243 -0.58 -3.37 6.70
C TYR A 243 -1.80 -2.75 6.01
N ILE A 244 -1.89 -2.88 4.69
CA ILE A 244 -3.02 -2.34 3.90
C ILE A 244 -4.33 -3.00 4.34
N ALA A 245 -4.32 -4.32 4.55
CA ALA A 245 -5.48 -5.06 5.05
C ALA A 245 -5.93 -4.57 6.44
N CYS A 246 -4.99 -4.44 7.39
CA CYS A 246 -5.25 -3.89 8.73
C CYS A 246 -5.86 -2.50 8.67
N TYR A 247 -5.27 -1.60 7.87
CA TYR A 247 -5.75 -0.23 7.76
C TYR A 247 -7.17 -0.16 7.20
N ASN A 248 -7.43 -0.89 6.11
CA ASN A 248 -8.76 -0.92 5.50
C ASN A 248 -9.82 -1.50 6.45
N TYR A 249 -9.45 -2.51 7.24
CA TYR A 249 -10.32 -3.07 8.28
C TYR A 249 -10.64 -2.05 9.37
N LEU A 250 -9.62 -1.39 9.93
CA LEU A 250 -9.78 -0.37 10.98
C LEU A 250 -10.62 0.82 10.52
N GLY A 251 -10.32 1.37 9.34
CA GLY A 251 -11.05 2.50 8.79
C GLY A 251 -12.55 2.20 8.57
N ARG A 252 -12.95 0.94 8.40
CA ARG A 252 -14.37 0.58 8.26
C ARG A 252 -15.06 0.27 9.59
N ILE A 253 -14.33 -0.13 10.63
CA ILE A 253 -14.87 -0.23 11.99
C ILE A 253 -15.14 1.16 12.56
N GLU A 254 -14.21 2.11 12.39
CA GLU A 254 -14.36 3.47 12.94
C GLU A 254 -15.48 4.28 12.28
N ASN A 255 -15.91 3.89 11.07
CA ASN A 255 -17.01 4.52 10.33
C ASN A 255 -18.38 3.83 10.55
N LYS A 256 -18.48 2.83 11.45
CA LYS A 256 -19.74 2.18 11.85
C LYS A 256 -20.17 2.63 13.24
#